data_AF-A0A4W6E264-F1
#
_entry.id   AF-A0A4W6E264-F1
#
_cell.length_a   1.000
_cell.length_b   1.000
_cell.length_c   1.000
_cell.angle_alpha   90.00
_cell.angle_beta   90.00
_cell.angle_gamma   90.00
#
_symmetry.space_group_name_H-M   'P 1'
#
loop_
_entity.id
_entity.type
_entity.pdbx_description
1 polymer ?
#
loop_
_entity_poly.entity_id
_entity_poly.type
_entity_poly.pdbx_seq_one_letter_code
_entity_poly.pdbx_strand_id
1 'polypeptide(L)'
;MPQSRAALSLLGYCYYHIQDFTNAAECYEQLTQLHPEVEEYKVYYAQSLYKAGAYPEATKASFVLDNPSSHTKMVKLQACIKYCEEDYSAAKSLLEQLPQDDPDYVYNMGCLLYQDGKHEDACKKFMSAMQVLGYVPALSYNIALCYYSLKNYAQALKYIGEIIERGIREHPELSVGMTTEGIDVHSVGNTLVLHQTALIEAFNLKAAIEYQLKNLKGAQEALTDMPPRSEEELDPVTLHNQALLNMDTKPSEGFEKLAFLLQQPSFPPVTFGNLLLLYCKHEYFDLAADVLAENAHLTYKFLSPVSYSLCFIKNHTGLARDDEAQKKALQDYDLMQEKYIVVLMAQAKIYWNRENFQMVEKIFRKSVEVCNEDDTWKLNVAHVLFMQNKYKEAIGFYEPIVKKHYDNILNVSAVVLANLCVSYIMTSQNEEAEELMRKIEKEEEQISYDDPDKKVFHLCIVNLVIGTLYCAKGNYDFGISRVIKSLEPYNKKLGTDTWFYAKRCFLSLLENMSKHMVMLRDAVVQECIQFLEHCEVYGKEVPAIIEQPLDEVRIHIGKNTVTYEARLLKALFYEVIGWNN
;
A
#
# COMPACT_ATOMS: atom_id res chain seq x y z
N MET A 1 -4.76 10.43 51.93
CA MET A 1 -5.60 9.22 51.93
C MET A 1 -5.05 8.14 50.97
N PRO A 2 -3.81 7.64 51.11
CA PRO A 2 -3.21 6.76 50.09
C PRO A 2 -3.49 5.26 50.25
N GLN A 3 -4.24 4.83 51.28
CA GLN A 3 -4.37 3.41 51.66
C GLN A 3 -5.84 2.96 51.87
N SER A 4 -6.81 3.67 51.27
CA SER A 4 -8.21 3.27 51.39
C SER A 4 -8.48 2.05 50.50
N ARG A 5 -8.78 0.89 51.12
CA ARG A 5 -9.14 -0.35 50.42
C ARG A 5 -10.26 -0.14 49.38
N ALA A 6 -11.32 0.58 49.76
CA ALA A 6 -12.46 0.82 48.88
C ALA A 6 -12.07 1.69 47.67
N ALA A 7 -11.22 2.70 47.88
CA ALA A 7 -10.75 3.57 46.80
C ALA A 7 -9.86 2.80 45.83
N LEU A 8 -8.88 2.06 46.32
CA LEU A 8 -7.98 1.23 45.49
C LEU A 8 -8.75 0.16 44.71
N SER A 9 -9.74 -0.49 45.34
CA SER A 9 -10.54 -1.52 44.70
C SER A 9 -11.42 -0.95 43.59
N LEU A 10 -12.07 0.19 43.82
CA LEU A 10 -12.91 0.83 42.81
C LEU A 10 -12.06 1.42 41.69
N LEU A 11 -10.92 2.01 42.01
CA LEU A 11 -10.00 2.58 41.04
C LEU A 11 -9.39 1.50 40.14
N GLY A 12 -8.94 0.38 40.72
CA GLY A 12 -8.47 -0.78 39.96
C GLY A 12 -9.54 -1.37 39.05
N TYR A 13 -10.80 -1.41 39.51
CA TYR A 13 -11.94 -1.80 38.67
C TYR A 13 -12.14 -0.81 37.51
N CYS A 14 -12.18 0.49 37.77
CA CYS A 14 -12.30 1.51 36.73
C CYS A 14 -11.17 1.43 35.70
N TYR A 15 -9.91 1.34 36.16
CA TYR A 15 -8.74 1.20 35.28
C TYR A 15 -8.83 -0.05 34.39
N TYR A 16 -9.23 -1.19 34.95
CA TYR A 16 -9.41 -2.41 34.18
C TYR A 16 -10.51 -2.27 33.10
N HIS A 17 -11.61 -1.59 33.42
CA HIS A 17 -12.73 -1.39 32.49
C HIS A 17 -12.45 -0.38 31.37
N ILE A 18 -11.48 0.52 31.56
CA ILE A 18 -10.95 1.40 30.50
C ILE A 18 -9.70 0.83 29.82
N GLN A 19 -9.36 -0.43 30.09
CA GLN A 19 -8.19 -1.15 29.57
C GLN A 19 -6.82 -0.54 29.93
N ASP A 20 -6.78 0.30 30.97
CA ASP A 20 -5.53 0.76 31.58
C ASP A 20 -5.01 -0.31 32.56
N PHE A 21 -4.51 -1.40 31.98
CA PHE A 21 -4.11 -2.58 32.73
C PHE A 21 -2.88 -2.35 33.61
N THR A 22 -2.01 -1.42 33.24
CA THR A 22 -0.83 -1.04 34.01
C THR A 22 -1.23 -0.40 35.34
N ASN A 23 -2.07 0.64 35.30
CA ASN A 23 -2.54 1.30 36.52
C ASN A 23 -3.49 0.40 37.33
N ALA A 24 -4.25 -0.49 36.65
CA ALA A 24 -5.02 -1.52 37.34
C ALA A 24 -4.11 -2.49 38.11
N ALA A 25 -3.00 -2.94 37.50
CA ALA A 25 -2.04 -3.82 38.15
C ALA A 25 -1.41 -3.16 39.38
N GLU A 26 -1.04 -1.88 39.31
CA GLU A 26 -0.50 -1.13 40.46
C GLU A 26 -1.51 -1.03 41.63
N CYS A 27 -2.79 -0.76 41.31
CA CYS A 27 -3.84 -0.71 42.33
C CYS A 27 -4.04 -2.06 43.02
N TYR A 28 -4.07 -3.15 42.24
CA TYR A 28 -4.22 -4.49 42.78
C TYR A 28 -2.95 -4.97 43.51
N GLU A 29 -1.76 -4.57 43.09
CA GLU A 29 -0.51 -4.84 43.80
C GLU A 29 -0.57 -4.27 45.22
N GLN A 30 -0.93 -2.99 45.36
CA GLN A 30 -1.09 -2.35 46.67
C GLN A 30 -2.15 -3.07 47.52
N LEU A 31 -3.26 -3.50 46.92
CA LEU A 31 -4.29 -4.28 47.62
C LEU A 31 -3.78 -5.63 48.09
N THR A 32 -2.95 -6.33 47.31
CA THR A 32 -2.35 -7.61 47.75
C THR A 32 -1.35 -7.44 48.89
N GLN A 33 -0.66 -6.30 48.97
CA GLN A 33 0.25 -5.97 50.06
C GLN A 33 -0.49 -5.58 51.34
N LEU A 34 -1.57 -4.80 51.21
CA LEU A 34 -2.38 -4.33 52.35
C LEU A 34 -3.31 -5.42 52.90
N HIS A 35 -3.82 -6.28 52.02
CA HIS A 35 -4.80 -7.33 52.31
C HIS A 35 -4.39 -8.69 51.72
N PRO A 36 -3.27 -9.29 52.18
CA PRO A 36 -2.76 -10.55 51.65
C PRO A 36 -3.70 -11.76 51.86
N GLU A 37 -4.69 -11.62 52.75
CA GLU A 37 -5.74 -12.60 53.01
C GLU A 37 -6.79 -12.69 51.88
N VAL A 38 -6.93 -11.64 51.07
CA VAL A 38 -7.96 -11.58 50.01
C VAL A 38 -7.38 -12.12 48.70
N GLU A 39 -7.74 -13.35 48.36
CA GLU A 39 -7.22 -14.03 47.16
C GLU A 39 -7.68 -13.39 45.85
N GLU A 40 -8.88 -12.82 45.81
CA GLU A 40 -9.41 -12.17 44.60
C GLU A 40 -8.49 -11.06 44.10
N TYR A 41 -7.87 -10.29 44.99
CA TYR A 41 -6.92 -9.24 44.61
C TYR A 41 -5.66 -9.80 43.95
N LYS A 42 -5.21 -10.99 44.36
CA LYS A 42 -4.07 -11.67 43.72
C LYS A 42 -4.44 -12.16 42.32
N VAL A 43 -5.66 -12.67 42.15
CA VAL A 43 -6.18 -13.07 40.83
C VAL A 43 -6.30 -11.86 39.90
N TYR A 44 -6.89 -10.75 40.38
CA TYR A 44 -7.00 -9.53 39.58
C TYR A 44 -5.64 -8.93 39.25
N TYR A 45 -4.68 -8.97 40.18
CA TYR A 45 -3.30 -8.57 39.92
C TYR A 45 -2.66 -9.38 38.79
N ALA A 46 -2.74 -10.72 38.84
CA ALA A 46 -2.19 -11.58 37.80
C ALA A 46 -2.89 -11.37 36.43
N GLN A 47 -4.21 -11.15 36.43
CA GLN A 47 -4.98 -10.86 35.22
C GLN A 47 -4.62 -9.51 34.61
N SER A 48 -4.48 -8.46 35.43
CA SER A 48 -4.04 -7.13 34.98
C SER A 48 -2.63 -7.18 34.40
N LEU A 49 -1.69 -7.88 35.05
CA LEU A 49 -0.33 -8.07 34.51
C LEU A 49 -0.34 -8.79 33.16
N TYR A 50 -1.14 -9.86 33.03
CA TYR A 50 -1.29 -10.57 31.77
C TYR A 50 -1.83 -9.65 30.66
N LYS A 51 -2.90 -8.89 30.95
CA LYS A 51 -3.51 -7.96 29.99
C LYS A 51 -2.62 -6.77 29.66
N ALA A 52 -1.74 -6.36 30.57
CA ALA A 52 -0.72 -5.33 30.35
C ALA A 52 0.48 -5.84 29.51
N GLY A 53 0.56 -7.13 29.18
CA GLY A 53 1.68 -7.73 28.46
C GLY A 53 2.93 -8.00 29.31
N ALA A 54 2.85 -7.82 30.63
CA ALA A 54 3.91 -8.14 31.59
C ALA A 54 3.93 -9.65 31.91
N TYR A 55 4.19 -10.47 30.89
CA TYR A 55 4.11 -11.94 30.96
C TYR A 55 5.04 -12.59 32.00
N PRO A 56 6.31 -12.15 32.17
CA PRO A 56 7.19 -12.71 33.19
C PRO A 56 6.66 -12.46 34.61
N GLU A 57 6.13 -11.27 34.89
CA GLU A 57 5.52 -10.88 36.15
C GLU A 57 4.20 -11.63 36.38
N ALA A 58 3.35 -11.71 35.35
CA ALA A 58 2.08 -12.44 35.39
C ALA A 58 2.30 -13.93 35.68
N THR A 59 3.33 -14.53 35.06
CA THR A 59 3.73 -15.92 35.31
C THR A 59 4.10 -16.12 36.78
N LYS A 60 4.94 -15.25 37.35
CA LYS A 60 5.32 -15.32 38.77
C LYS A 60 4.10 -15.16 39.68
N ALA A 61 3.24 -14.18 39.40
CA ALA A 61 2.02 -13.92 40.19
C ALA A 61 1.06 -15.11 40.15
N SER A 62 0.97 -15.81 39.02
CA SER A 62 0.11 -17.00 38.88
C SER A 62 0.55 -18.19 39.75
N PHE A 63 1.85 -18.36 39.98
CA PHE A 63 2.38 -19.46 40.82
C PHE A 63 2.19 -19.24 42.32
N VAL A 64 2.00 -17.99 42.75
CA VAL A 64 1.73 -17.66 44.16
C VAL A 64 0.32 -18.12 44.59
N LEU A 65 -0.55 -18.39 43.62
CA LEU A 65 -1.95 -18.77 43.81
C LEU A 65 -2.12 -20.30 43.80
N ASP A 66 -1.68 -20.98 44.86
CA ASP A 66 -1.77 -22.45 44.99
C ASP A 66 -2.93 -22.87 45.92
N ASN A 67 -4.18 -22.73 45.43
CA ASN A 67 -5.40 -23.12 46.16
C ASN A 67 -6.32 -23.94 45.24
N PRO A 68 -6.95 -25.06 45.68
CA PRO A 68 -7.74 -25.94 44.81
C PRO A 68 -8.94 -25.28 44.12
N SER A 69 -9.51 -24.22 44.70
CA SER A 69 -10.65 -23.48 44.13
C SER A 69 -10.26 -22.58 42.94
N SER A 70 -9.02 -22.08 42.95
CA SER A 70 -8.48 -21.15 41.95
C SER A 70 -7.53 -21.83 40.96
N HIS A 71 -7.10 -23.06 41.25
CA HIS A 71 -6.14 -23.83 40.46
C HIS A 71 -6.52 -23.91 38.97
N THR A 72 -7.77 -24.29 38.64
CA THR A 72 -8.23 -24.35 37.24
C THR A 72 -8.16 -23.00 36.53
N LYS A 73 -8.51 -21.91 37.21
CA LYS A 73 -8.43 -20.55 36.65
C LYS A 73 -6.98 -20.13 36.42
N MET A 74 -6.07 -20.55 37.30
CA MET A 74 -4.64 -20.24 37.18
C MET A 74 -3.99 -21.02 36.05
N VAL A 75 -4.29 -22.31 35.89
CA VAL A 75 -3.79 -23.11 34.76
C VAL A 75 -4.27 -22.53 33.42
N LYS A 76 -5.54 -22.06 33.35
CA LYS A 76 -6.06 -21.32 32.19
C LYS A 76 -5.24 -20.05 31.90
N LEU A 77 -5.00 -19.22 32.93
CA LEU A 77 -4.23 -17.99 32.79
C LEU A 77 -2.78 -18.28 32.36
N GLN A 78 -2.14 -19.29 32.94
CA GLN A 78 -0.78 -19.73 32.59
C GLN A 78 -0.69 -20.21 31.13
N ALA A 79 -1.69 -20.97 30.66
CA ALA A 79 -1.75 -21.38 29.26
C ALA A 79 -1.85 -20.17 28.31
N CYS A 80 -2.69 -19.18 28.65
CA CYS A 80 -2.81 -17.94 27.89
C CYS A 80 -1.50 -17.12 27.90
N ILE A 81 -0.83 -17.01 29.06
CA ILE A 81 0.48 -16.34 29.16
C ILE A 81 1.51 -17.03 28.25
N LYS A 82 1.61 -18.37 28.30
CA LYS A 82 2.54 -19.13 27.47
C LYS A 82 2.23 -19.01 25.97
N TYR A 83 0.95 -18.95 25.61
CA TYR A 83 0.54 -18.68 24.24
C TYR A 83 1.02 -17.31 23.75
N CYS A 84 0.91 -16.27 24.60
CA CYS A 84 1.39 -14.92 24.28
C CYS A 84 2.93 -14.80 24.27
N GLU A 85 3.65 -15.62 25.03
CA GLU A 85 5.12 -15.74 24.99
C GLU A 85 5.63 -16.53 23.76
N GLU A 86 4.74 -16.93 22.84
CA GLU A 86 5.04 -17.79 21.67
C GLU A 86 5.55 -19.20 22.04
N ASP A 87 5.42 -19.64 23.30
CA ASP A 87 5.71 -21.02 23.73
C ASP A 87 4.46 -21.90 23.63
N TYR A 88 4.10 -22.22 22.38
CA TYR A 88 2.92 -23.04 22.08
C TYR A 88 3.00 -24.45 22.64
N SER A 89 4.21 -24.97 22.85
CA SER A 89 4.44 -26.32 23.38
C SER A 89 4.04 -26.41 24.85
N ALA A 90 4.47 -25.45 25.67
CA ALA A 90 4.10 -25.35 27.07
C ALA A 90 2.61 -24.99 27.22
N ALA A 91 2.10 -24.07 26.39
CA ALA A 91 0.68 -23.71 26.41
C ALA A 91 -0.22 -24.93 26.18
N LYS A 92 0.14 -25.80 25.21
CA LYS A 92 -0.59 -27.03 24.94
C LYS A 92 -0.55 -28.00 26.12
N SER A 93 0.63 -28.22 26.72
CA SER A 93 0.79 -29.11 27.88
C SER A 93 -0.01 -28.64 29.10
N LEU A 94 -0.17 -27.33 29.29
CA LEU A 94 -1.00 -26.76 30.35
C LEU A 94 -2.50 -26.92 30.06
N LEU A 95 -2.93 -26.72 28.81
CA LEU A 95 -4.33 -26.92 28.43
C LEU A 95 -4.76 -28.38 28.55
N GLU A 96 -3.91 -29.35 28.23
CA GLU A 96 -4.22 -30.78 28.35
C GLU A 96 -4.51 -31.23 29.80
N GLN A 97 -4.16 -30.41 30.80
CA GLN A 97 -4.49 -30.65 32.21
C GLN A 97 -5.91 -30.19 32.57
N LEU A 98 -6.57 -29.41 31.71
CA LEU A 98 -7.92 -28.90 31.91
C LEU A 98 -8.99 -29.90 31.42
N PRO A 99 -10.22 -29.84 31.96
CA PRO A 99 -11.32 -30.66 31.48
C PRO A 99 -11.63 -30.36 30.00
N GLN A 100 -11.74 -31.40 29.18
CA GLN A 100 -11.95 -31.25 27.72
C GLN A 100 -13.34 -30.71 27.36
N ASP A 101 -14.31 -30.87 28.27
CA ASP A 101 -15.68 -30.35 28.12
C ASP A 101 -15.78 -28.85 28.46
N ASP A 102 -14.71 -28.25 29.00
CA ASP A 102 -14.68 -26.83 29.31
C ASP A 102 -14.67 -25.99 28.02
N PRO A 103 -15.63 -25.08 27.81
CA PRO A 103 -15.64 -24.24 26.62
C PRO A 103 -14.35 -23.41 26.43
N ASP A 104 -13.70 -23.01 27.52
CA ASP A 104 -12.41 -22.30 27.47
C ASP A 104 -11.29 -23.20 26.94
N TYR A 105 -11.33 -24.50 27.23
CA TYR A 105 -10.38 -25.47 26.67
C TYR A 105 -10.57 -25.57 25.15
N VAL A 106 -11.81 -25.72 24.69
CA VAL A 106 -12.13 -25.80 23.25
C VAL A 106 -11.71 -24.53 22.52
N TYR A 107 -11.96 -23.36 23.13
CA TYR A 107 -11.54 -22.06 22.61
C TYR A 107 -10.01 -21.97 22.48
N ASN A 108 -9.27 -22.19 23.57
CA ASN A 108 -7.81 -22.05 23.57
C ASN A 108 -7.11 -23.10 22.69
N MET A 109 -7.67 -24.31 22.59
CA MET A 109 -7.17 -25.33 21.65
C MET A 109 -7.39 -24.91 20.19
N GLY A 110 -8.52 -24.25 19.88
CA GLY A 110 -8.76 -23.64 18.57
C GLY A 110 -7.69 -22.60 18.21
N CYS A 111 -7.31 -21.73 19.15
CA CYS A 111 -6.24 -20.75 18.96
C CYS A 111 -4.88 -21.41 18.67
N LEU A 112 -4.52 -22.48 19.39
CA LEU A 112 -3.29 -23.23 19.13
C LEU A 112 -3.29 -23.90 17.75
N LEU A 113 -4.42 -24.52 17.36
CA LEU A 113 -4.57 -25.12 16.02
C LEU A 113 -4.46 -24.07 14.91
N TYR A 114 -4.96 -22.86 15.15
CA TYR A 114 -4.82 -21.75 14.22
C TYR A 114 -3.35 -21.35 14.04
N GLN A 115 -2.58 -21.24 15.12
CA GLN A 115 -1.13 -20.97 15.05
C GLN A 115 -0.34 -22.09 14.37
N ASP A 116 -0.76 -23.35 14.50
CA ASP A 116 -0.18 -24.50 13.81
C ASP A 116 -0.57 -24.57 12.30
N GLY A 117 -1.29 -23.57 11.79
CA GLY A 117 -1.74 -23.50 10.39
C GLY A 117 -2.90 -24.43 10.04
N LYS A 118 -3.48 -25.13 11.02
CA LYS A 118 -4.62 -26.05 10.85
C LYS A 118 -5.94 -25.30 10.94
N HIS A 119 -6.16 -24.38 10.01
CA HIS A 119 -7.29 -23.44 10.05
C HIS A 119 -8.66 -24.13 9.99
N GLU A 120 -8.81 -25.25 9.29
CA GLU A 120 -10.07 -25.99 9.23
C GLU A 120 -10.45 -26.62 10.57
N ASP A 121 -9.49 -27.23 11.25
CA ASP A 121 -9.74 -27.88 12.54
C ASP A 121 -9.94 -26.84 13.65
N ALA A 122 -9.21 -25.73 13.59
CA ALA A 122 -9.46 -24.57 14.43
C ALA A 122 -10.90 -24.05 14.27
N CYS A 123 -11.36 -23.90 13.02
CA CYS A 123 -12.72 -23.47 12.70
C CYS A 123 -13.78 -24.40 13.31
N LYS A 124 -13.61 -25.73 13.17
CA LYS A 124 -14.51 -26.73 13.80
C LYS A 124 -14.55 -26.59 15.32
N LYS A 125 -13.39 -26.36 15.98
CA LYS A 125 -13.32 -26.16 17.43
C LYS A 125 -14.06 -24.89 17.86
N PHE A 126 -13.85 -23.77 17.17
CA PHE A 126 -14.57 -22.53 17.48
C PHE A 126 -16.08 -22.65 17.27
N MET A 127 -16.53 -23.32 16.21
CA MET A 127 -17.95 -23.60 16.00
C MET A 127 -18.55 -24.47 17.11
N SER A 128 -17.82 -25.50 17.55
CA SER A 128 -18.24 -26.34 18.68
C SER A 128 -18.35 -25.55 19.98
N ALA A 129 -17.41 -24.63 20.25
CA ALA A 129 -17.48 -23.76 21.42
C ALA A 129 -18.69 -22.81 21.35
N MET A 130 -18.99 -22.26 20.17
CA MET A 130 -20.11 -21.37 19.93
C MET A 130 -21.47 -22.08 20.06
N GLN A 131 -21.55 -23.38 19.75
CA GLN A 131 -22.76 -24.18 19.98
C GLN A 131 -23.09 -24.37 21.46
N VAL A 132 -22.06 -24.46 22.32
CA VAL A 132 -22.22 -24.68 23.77
C VAL A 132 -22.44 -23.38 24.52
N LEU A 133 -21.66 -22.34 24.23
CA LEU A 133 -21.73 -21.03 24.90
C LEU A 133 -22.84 -20.13 24.37
N GLY A 134 -23.37 -20.43 23.18
CA GLY A 134 -24.17 -19.49 22.40
C GLY A 134 -23.29 -18.48 21.67
N TYR A 135 -23.93 -17.43 21.16
CA TYR A 135 -23.23 -16.41 20.37
C TYR A 135 -22.24 -15.61 21.24
N VAL A 136 -20.97 -15.62 20.84
CA VAL A 136 -19.90 -14.83 21.47
C VAL A 136 -19.13 -14.10 20.35
N PRO A 137 -19.02 -12.77 20.38
CA PRO A 137 -18.37 -12.01 19.30
C PRO A 137 -16.93 -12.46 19.00
N ALA A 138 -16.12 -12.72 20.03
CA ALA A 138 -14.76 -13.21 19.88
C ALA A 138 -14.67 -14.57 19.14
N LEU A 139 -15.62 -15.48 19.38
CA LEU A 139 -15.70 -16.75 18.66
C LEU A 139 -16.10 -16.55 17.20
N SER A 140 -17.08 -15.67 16.94
CA SER A 140 -17.48 -15.30 15.57
C SER A 140 -16.30 -14.71 14.79
N TYR A 141 -15.53 -13.83 15.42
CA TYR A 141 -14.31 -13.25 14.85
C TYR A 141 -13.28 -14.33 14.52
N ASN A 142 -12.98 -15.24 15.45
CA ASN A 142 -12.01 -16.32 15.22
C ASN A 142 -12.44 -17.26 14.09
N ILE A 143 -13.75 -17.52 13.93
CA ILE A 143 -14.29 -18.27 12.79
C ILE A 143 -14.09 -17.50 11.48
N ALA A 144 -14.40 -16.20 11.47
CA ALA A 144 -14.15 -15.33 10.31
C ALA A 144 -12.67 -15.32 9.91
N LEU A 145 -11.77 -15.26 10.91
CA LEU A 145 -10.33 -15.28 10.72
C LEU A 145 -9.82 -16.62 10.16
N CYS A 146 -10.42 -17.74 10.58
CA CYS A 146 -10.16 -19.04 9.96
C CYS A 146 -10.56 -19.06 8.49
N TYR A 147 -11.76 -18.55 8.15
CA TYR A 147 -12.22 -18.46 6.76
C TYR A 147 -11.36 -17.52 5.91
N TYR A 148 -10.90 -16.41 6.49
CA TYR A 148 -9.95 -15.51 5.86
C TYR A 148 -8.65 -16.24 5.49
N SER A 149 -8.08 -16.99 6.43
CA SER A 149 -6.86 -17.79 6.20
C SER A 149 -7.05 -18.88 5.15
N LEU A 150 -8.26 -19.42 5.04
CA LEU A 150 -8.66 -20.37 3.99
C LEU A 150 -9.00 -19.68 2.64
N LYS A 151 -8.83 -18.36 2.54
CA LYS A 151 -9.20 -17.52 1.37
C LYS A 151 -10.68 -17.59 0.99
N ASN A 152 -11.54 -18.04 1.90
CA ASN A 152 -12.99 -18.04 1.71
C ASN A 152 -13.59 -16.72 2.20
N TYR A 153 -13.35 -15.66 1.44
CA TYR A 153 -13.74 -14.29 1.81
C TYR A 153 -15.26 -14.12 1.97
N ALA A 154 -16.06 -14.84 1.19
CA ALA A 154 -17.52 -14.76 1.27
C ALA A 154 -18.06 -15.20 2.64
N GLN A 155 -17.55 -16.31 3.18
CA GLN A 155 -17.94 -16.75 4.52
C GLN A 155 -17.34 -15.84 5.60
N ALA A 156 -16.09 -15.40 5.45
CA ALA A 156 -15.48 -14.48 6.41
C ALA A 156 -16.30 -13.18 6.55
N LEU A 157 -16.68 -12.56 5.42
CA LEU A 157 -17.51 -11.34 5.40
C LEU A 157 -18.91 -11.57 6.00
N LYS A 158 -19.48 -12.77 5.89
CA LYS A 158 -20.76 -13.10 6.52
C LYS A 158 -20.68 -13.05 8.04
N TYR A 159 -19.66 -13.68 8.64
CA TYR A 159 -19.45 -13.65 10.09
C TYR A 159 -19.08 -12.25 10.60
N ILE A 160 -18.25 -11.52 9.85
CA ILE A 160 -17.95 -10.10 10.12
C ILE A 160 -19.23 -9.26 10.11
N GLY A 161 -20.10 -9.46 9.11
CA GLY A 161 -21.38 -8.76 9.02
C GLY A 161 -22.28 -9.03 10.22
N GLU A 162 -22.35 -10.27 10.71
CA GLU A 162 -23.12 -10.61 11.91
C GLU A 162 -22.57 -9.92 13.18
N ILE A 163 -21.24 -9.80 13.32
CA ILE A 163 -20.61 -9.07 14.43
C ILE A 163 -21.00 -7.60 14.39
N ILE A 164 -20.89 -6.96 13.22
CA ILE A 164 -21.19 -5.54 13.04
C ILE A 164 -22.68 -5.26 13.29
N GLU A 165 -23.58 -6.05 12.70
CA GLU A 165 -25.04 -5.87 12.86
C GLU A 165 -25.46 -5.98 14.32
N ARG A 166 -24.93 -6.98 15.04
CA ARG A 166 -25.22 -7.14 16.48
C ARG A 166 -24.61 -6.01 17.30
N GLY A 167 -23.38 -5.59 16.99
CA GLY A 167 -22.74 -4.45 17.66
C GLY A 167 -23.55 -3.16 17.53
N ILE A 168 -24.07 -2.86 16.33
CA ILE A 168 -24.94 -1.70 16.09
C ILE A 168 -26.25 -1.81 16.87
N ARG A 169 -26.87 -3.00 16.88
CA ARG A 169 -28.16 -3.22 17.53
C ARG A 169 -28.10 -3.23 19.05
N GLU A 170 -27.06 -3.86 19.60
CA GLU A 170 -26.92 -4.10 21.05
C GLU A 170 -26.17 -2.96 21.74
N HIS A 171 -25.30 -2.24 21.02
CA HIS A 171 -24.45 -1.17 21.54
C HIS A 171 -24.46 0.10 20.66
N PRO A 172 -25.62 0.77 20.50
CA PRO A 172 -25.71 2.00 19.71
C PRO A 172 -24.82 3.14 20.24
N GLU A 173 -24.41 3.09 21.50
CA GLU A 173 -23.48 4.04 22.12
C GLU A 173 -22.08 4.04 21.50
N LEU A 174 -21.69 2.96 20.80
CA LEU A 174 -20.37 2.85 20.15
C LEU A 174 -20.26 3.61 18.83
N SER A 175 -21.38 4.20 18.34
CA SER A 175 -21.39 5.15 17.21
C SER A 175 -20.73 4.64 15.92
N VAL A 176 -20.88 3.35 15.64
CA VAL A 176 -20.44 2.69 14.41
C VAL A 176 -21.06 3.39 13.18
N GLY A 177 -20.24 3.76 12.20
CA GLY A 177 -20.70 4.36 10.93
C GLY A 177 -21.08 5.85 10.98
N MET A 178 -20.97 6.53 12.13
CA MET A 178 -21.36 7.96 12.22
C MET A 178 -20.34 8.90 11.54
N THR A 179 -19.08 8.50 11.53
CA THR A 179 -17.96 9.23 10.90
C THR A 179 -18.03 9.22 9.37
N THR A 180 -18.50 8.14 8.75
CA THR A 180 -18.75 8.09 7.29
C THR A 180 -19.95 8.93 6.88
N GLU A 181 -20.93 9.10 7.78
CA GLU A 181 -22.05 10.03 7.61
C GLU A 181 -21.66 11.50 7.83
N GLY A 182 -20.39 11.79 8.15
CA GLY A 182 -19.86 13.14 8.34
C GLY A 182 -20.21 13.77 9.68
N ILE A 183 -20.62 12.97 10.66
CA ILE A 183 -20.92 13.41 12.02
C ILE A 183 -19.65 13.32 12.86
N ASP A 184 -19.21 14.45 13.43
CA ASP A 184 -18.07 14.48 14.35
C ASP A 184 -18.52 13.98 15.72
N VAL A 185 -18.04 12.79 16.10
CA VAL A 185 -18.39 12.11 17.35
C VAL A 185 -17.17 12.02 18.24
N HIS A 186 -17.35 12.29 19.53
CA HIS A 186 -16.29 12.14 20.51
C HIS A 186 -15.77 10.70 20.61
N SER A 187 -14.49 10.56 20.97
CA SER A 187 -13.88 9.24 21.16
C SER A 187 -14.68 8.40 22.16
N VAL A 188 -14.96 7.15 21.78
CA VAL A 188 -15.56 6.16 22.68
C VAL A 188 -14.53 5.54 23.63
N GLY A 189 -13.24 5.75 23.38
CA GLY A 189 -12.12 5.16 24.11
C GLY A 189 -12.04 3.63 24.01
N ASN A 190 -11.00 3.05 24.61
CA ASN A 190 -10.80 1.59 24.65
C ASN A 190 -11.59 0.94 25.79
N THR A 191 -12.92 1.08 25.78
CA THR A 191 -13.78 0.50 26.82
C THR A 191 -13.81 -1.03 26.77
N LEU A 192 -14.10 -1.67 27.91
CA LEU A 192 -14.32 -3.11 27.97
C LEU A 192 -15.48 -3.56 27.06
N VAL A 193 -16.53 -2.74 26.96
CA VAL A 193 -17.67 -3.02 26.07
C VAL A 193 -17.20 -3.08 24.62
N LEU A 194 -16.43 -2.10 24.15
CA LEU A 194 -15.86 -2.10 22.81
C LEU A 194 -15.05 -3.39 22.54
N HIS A 195 -14.19 -3.80 23.47
CA HIS A 195 -13.43 -5.05 23.34
C HIS A 195 -14.33 -6.29 23.28
N GLN A 196 -15.37 -6.38 24.12
CA GLN A 196 -16.30 -7.51 24.14
C GLN A 196 -17.10 -7.66 22.84
N THR A 197 -17.38 -6.56 22.15
CA THR A 197 -18.09 -6.60 20.85
C THR A 197 -17.26 -7.13 19.69
N ALA A 198 -15.93 -7.21 19.83
CA ALA A 198 -15.00 -7.58 18.75
C ALA A 198 -15.14 -6.72 17.47
N LEU A 199 -15.68 -5.50 17.58
CA LEU A 199 -15.93 -4.61 16.44
C LEU A 199 -14.62 -4.15 15.79
N ILE A 200 -13.62 -3.81 16.58
CA ILE A 200 -12.32 -3.34 16.08
C ILE A 200 -11.63 -4.45 15.27
N GLU A 201 -11.62 -5.66 15.81
CA GLU A 201 -11.07 -6.84 15.16
C GLU A 201 -11.83 -7.16 13.86
N ALA A 202 -13.16 -7.12 13.87
CA ALA A 202 -14.01 -7.38 12.71
C ALA A 202 -13.81 -6.35 11.58
N PHE A 203 -13.77 -5.06 11.90
CA PHE A 203 -13.53 -4.02 10.90
C PHE A 203 -12.10 -4.05 10.35
N ASN A 204 -11.09 -4.36 11.16
CA ASN A 204 -9.73 -4.55 10.68
C ASN A 204 -9.64 -5.71 9.70
N LEU A 205 -10.31 -6.83 10.00
CA LEU A 205 -10.36 -7.98 9.09
C LEU A 205 -11.15 -7.67 7.81
N LYS A 206 -12.25 -6.91 7.91
CA LYS A 206 -13.00 -6.40 6.74
C LYS A 206 -12.10 -5.55 5.84
N ALA A 207 -11.39 -4.57 6.42
CA ALA A 207 -10.48 -3.72 5.68
C ALA A 207 -9.36 -4.52 5.01
N ALA A 208 -8.78 -5.51 5.70
CA ALA A 208 -7.76 -6.39 5.13
C ALA A 208 -8.29 -7.23 3.95
N ILE A 209 -9.51 -7.76 4.05
CA ILE A 209 -10.16 -8.51 2.95
C ILE A 209 -10.40 -7.60 1.74
N GLU A 210 -10.99 -6.44 1.95
CA GLU A 210 -11.27 -5.48 0.86
C GLU A 210 -9.99 -4.98 0.20
N TYR A 211 -8.94 -4.73 0.99
CA TYR A 211 -7.61 -4.37 0.48
C TYR A 211 -7.04 -5.48 -0.40
N GLN A 212 -7.14 -6.75 0.03
CA GLN A 212 -6.66 -7.89 -0.74
C GLN A 212 -7.46 -8.11 -2.03
N LEU A 213 -8.74 -7.76 -2.04
CA LEU A 213 -9.60 -7.75 -3.24
C LEU A 213 -9.39 -6.52 -4.14
N LYS A 214 -8.41 -5.66 -3.81
CA LYS A 214 -8.10 -4.39 -4.50
C LYS A 214 -9.24 -3.37 -4.45
N ASN A 215 -10.17 -3.51 -3.53
CA ASN A 215 -11.24 -2.55 -3.28
C ASN A 215 -10.79 -1.53 -2.22
N LEU A 216 -9.94 -0.58 -2.62
CA LEU A 216 -9.39 0.44 -1.71
C LEU A 216 -10.48 1.29 -1.05
N LYS A 217 -11.56 1.58 -1.79
CA LYS A 217 -12.68 2.36 -1.26
C LYS A 217 -13.41 1.61 -0.15
N GLY A 218 -13.75 0.34 -0.36
CA GLY A 218 -14.40 -0.49 0.66
C GLY A 218 -13.52 -0.72 1.88
N ALA A 219 -12.20 -0.82 1.68
CA ALA A 219 -11.24 -0.94 2.78
C ALA A 219 -11.16 0.37 3.60
N GLN A 220 -11.16 1.52 2.94
CA GLN A 220 -11.21 2.83 3.60
C GLN A 220 -12.52 3.01 4.38
N GLU A 221 -13.66 2.71 3.76
CA GLU A 221 -15.00 2.74 4.39
C GLU A 221 -15.03 1.88 5.66
N ALA A 222 -14.47 0.66 5.60
CA ALA A 222 -14.40 -0.24 6.75
C ALA A 222 -13.58 0.33 7.92
N LEU A 223 -12.50 1.08 7.66
CA LEU A 223 -11.73 1.72 8.73
C LEU A 223 -12.43 2.98 9.27
N THR A 224 -13.11 3.73 8.42
CA THR A 224 -13.84 4.93 8.84
C THR A 224 -15.14 4.61 9.56
N ASP A 225 -15.76 3.46 9.30
CA ASP A 225 -16.97 2.98 9.98
C ASP A 225 -16.70 2.45 11.41
N MET A 226 -15.44 2.24 11.77
CA MET A 226 -15.08 1.80 13.12
C MET A 226 -15.58 2.78 14.18
N PRO A 227 -15.90 2.30 15.40
CA PRO A 227 -16.13 3.15 16.56
C PRO A 227 -15.05 4.23 16.70
N PRO A 228 -15.44 5.52 16.83
CA PRO A 228 -14.50 6.64 16.77
C PRO A 228 -13.57 6.62 17.98
N ARG A 229 -12.26 6.63 17.73
CA ARG A 229 -11.20 6.68 18.74
C ARG A 229 -10.21 7.76 18.40
N SER A 230 -9.59 8.37 19.40
CA SER A 230 -8.47 9.29 19.16
C SER A 230 -7.26 8.51 18.64
N GLU A 231 -6.35 9.20 17.94
CA GLU A 231 -5.18 8.55 17.33
C GLU A 231 -4.26 7.87 18.35
N GLU A 232 -4.16 8.45 19.56
CA GLU A 232 -3.39 7.90 20.68
C GLU A 232 -3.97 6.59 21.25
N GLU A 233 -5.27 6.36 21.03
CA GLU A 233 -6.01 5.19 21.52
C GLU A 233 -6.06 4.05 20.48
N LEU A 234 -5.55 4.27 19.27
CA LEU A 234 -5.58 3.26 18.22
C LEU A 234 -4.65 2.10 18.53
N ASP A 235 -5.18 0.89 18.36
CA ASP A 235 -4.39 -0.32 18.47
C ASP A 235 -3.40 -0.45 17.30
N PRO A 236 -2.29 -1.18 17.48
CA PRO A 236 -1.26 -1.33 16.46
C PRO A 236 -1.75 -1.85 15.11
N VAL A 237 -2.80 -2.68 15.10
CA VAL A 237 -3.37 -3.26 13.88
C VAL A 237 -4.17 -2.21 13.11
N THR A 238 -5.05 -1.46 13.78
CA THR A 238 -5.77 -0.34 13.15
C THR A 238 -4.80 0.71 12.64
N LEU A 239 -3.78 1.08 13.43
CA LEU A 239 -2.80 2.08 13.00
C LEU A 239 -2.00 1.61 11.77
N HIS A 240 -1.61 0.34 11.72
CA HIS A 240 -0.97 -0.28 10.56
C HIS A 240 -1.86 -0.22 9.31
N ASN A 241 -3.13 -0.65 9.43
CA ASN A 241 -4.07 -0.68 8.32
C ASN A 241 -4.39 0.72 7.79
N GLN A 242 -4.54 1.71 8.68
CA GLN A 242 -4.70 3.11 8.29
C GLN A 242 -3.48 3.62 7.54
N ALA A 243 -2.27 3.29 7.99
CA ALA A 243 -1.04 3.69 7.32
C ALA A 243 -0.97 3.14 5.88
N LEU A 244 -1.31 1.85 5.68
CA LEU A 244 -1.33 1.23 4.36
C LEU A 244 -2.34 1.88 3.40
N LEU A 245 -3.54 2.18 3.89
CA LEU A 245 -4.60 2.77 3.06
C LEU A 245 -4.31 4.23 2.69
N ASN A 246 -3.58 4.95 3.54
CA ASN A 246 -3.20 6.34 3.29
C ASN A 246 -1.92 6.49 2.46
N MET A 247 -1.27 5.40 2.02
CA MET A 247 -0.01 5.49 1.26
C MET A 247 -0.15 6.24 -0.07
N ASP A 248 -1.29 6.10 -0.76
CA ASP A 248 -1.50 6.74 -2.06
C ASP A 248 -1.93 8.21 -1.92
N THR A 249 -2.55 8.61 -0.80
CA THR A 249 -3.03 9.97 -0.56
C THR A 249 -2.05 10.82 0.25
N LYS A 250 -1.45 10.23 1.28
CA LYS A 250 -0.57 10.88 2.27
C LYS A 250 0.57 9.93 2.71
N PRO A 251 1.58 9.70 1.86
CA PRO A 251 2.65 8.75 2.13
C PRO A 251 3.47 9.11 3.38
N SER A 252 3.69 10.40 3.68
CA SER A 252 4.47 10.83 4.85
C SER A 252 3.85 10.37 6.17
N GLU A 253 2.54 10.59 6.36
CA GLU A 253 1.80 10.14 7.55
C GLU A 253 1.83 8.59 7.66
N GLY A 254 1.73 7.88 6.53
CA GLY A 254 1.82 6.42 6.50
C GLY A 254 3.18 5.90 6.95
N PHE A 255 4.27 6.50 6.48
CA PHE A 255 5.63 6.14 6.89
C PHE A 255 5.88 6.44 8.38
N GLU A 256 5.44 7.59 8.88
CA GLU A 256 5.57 7.94 10.29
C GLU A 256 4.86 6.93 11.19
N LYS A 257 3.64 6.52 10.84
CA LYS A 257 2.88 5.49 11.57
C LYS A 257 3.57 4.14 11.59
N LEU A 258 4.05 3.66 10.44
CA LEU A 258 4.74 2.36 10.35
C LEU A 258 6.10 2.38 11.07
N ALA A 259 6.83 3.49 11.00
CA ALA A 259 8.08 3.66 11.74
C ALA A 259 7.85 3.73 13.25
N PHE A 260 6.80 4.43 13.69
CA PHE A 260 6.37 4.47 15.09
C PHE A 260 6.04 3.07 15.61
N LEU A 261 5.33 2.25 14.83
CA LEU A 261 4.99 0.87 15.19
C LEU A 261 6.23 0.00 15.41
N LEU A 262 7.29 0.16 14.62
CA LEU A 262 8.54 -0.61 14.81
C LEU A 262 9.27 -0.27 16.10
N GLN A 263 9.04 0.92 16.66
CA GLN A 263 9.62 1.32 17.95
C GLN A 263 8.82 0.77 19.14
N GLN A 264 7.61 0.26 18.91
CA GLN A 264 6.76 -0.28 19.96
C GLN A 264 7.20 -1.69 20.38
N PRO A 265 6.99 -2.08 21.65
CA PRO A 265 7.34 -3.42 22.14
C PRO A 265 6.53 -4.54 21.47
N SER A 266 5.35 -4.22 20.95
CA SER A 266 4.47 -5.13 20.20
C SER A 266 3.92 -4.41 18.98
N PHE A 267 4.04 -5.03 17.82
CA PHE A 267 3.52 -4.52 16.55
C PHE A 267 3.09 -5.68 15.63
N PRO A 268 2.22 -5.43 14.64
CA PRO A 268 1.81 -6.46 13.70
C PRO A 268 3.01 -7.00 12.92
N PRO A 269 3.24 -8.33 12.84
CA PRO A 269 4.42 -8.92 12.16
C PRO A 269 4.65 -8.43 10.73
N VAL A 270 3.57 -8.12 10.02
CA VAL A 270 3.58 -7.62 8.64
C VAL A 270 4.12 -6.19 8.50
N THR A 271 4.20 -5.43 9.59
CA THR A 271 4.69 -4.03 9.61
C THR A 271 6.08 -3.89 9.04
N PHE A 272 7.01 -4.74 9.48
CA PHE A 272 8.40 -4.67 9.04
C PHE A 272 8.53 -4.92 7.52
N GLY A 273 7.91 -5.99 7.02
CA GLY A 273 7.93 -6.32 5.60
C GLY A 273 7.25 -5.26 4.74
N ASN A 274 6.08 -4.78 5.17
CA ASN A 274 5.33 -3.75 4.44
C ASN A 274 6.10 -2.42 4.39
N LEU A 275 6.73 -2.00 5.48
CA LEU A 275 7.53 -0.77 5.50
C LEU A 275 8.69 -0.84 4.51
N LEU A 276 9.44 -1.96 4.50
CA LEU A 276 10.54 -2.15 3.55
C LEU A 276 10.06 -2.15 2.10
N LEU A 277 8.94 -2.81 1.82
CA LEU A 277 8.34 -2.82 0.48
C LEU A 277 7.88 -1.42 0.07
N LEU A 278 7.32 -0.63 0.99
CA LEU A 278 6.88 0.73 0.72
C LEU A 278 8.05 1.69 0.52
N TYR A 279 9.12 1.59 1.32
CA TYR A 279 10.33 2.37 1.06
C TYR A 279 10.93 2.05 -0.32
N CYS A 280 10.97 0.77 -0.69
CA CYS A 280 11.38 0.38 -2.04
C CYS A 280 10.44 0.92 -3.13
N LYS A 281 9.11 0.89 -2.90
CA LYS A 281 8.10 1.40 -3.86
C LYS A 281 8.23 2.91 -4.09
N HIS A 282 8.55 3.67 -3.05
CA HIS A 282 8.71 5.13 -3.09
C HIS A 282 10.17 5.58 -3.29
N GLU A 283 11.07 4.67 -3.66
CA GLU A 283 12.49 4.94 -3.96
C GLU A 283 13.34 5.44 -2.76
N TYR A 284 12.89 5.23 -1.53
CA TYR A 284 13.63 5.50 -0.29
C TYR A 284 14.58 4.36 0.09
N PHE A 285 15.51 4.03 -0.80
CA PHE A 285 16.39 2.86 -0.64
C PHE A 285 17.35 2.95 0.56
N ASP A 286 17.83 4.14 0.89
CA ASP A 286 18.73 4.35 2.02
C ASP A 286 18.01 4.08 3.35
N LEU A 287 16.79 4.60 3.52
CA LEU A 287 15.96 4.32 4.70
C LEU A 287 15.59 2.84 4.81
N ALA A 288 15.31 2.17 3.68
CA ALA A 288 15.08 0.74 3.68
C ALA A 288 16.31 -0.05 4.15
N ALA A 289 17.51 0.37 3.72
CA ALA A 289 18.76 -0.26 4.11
C ALA A 289 19.07 -0.03 5.60
N ASP A 290 18.86 1.19 6.10
CA ASP A 290 19.06 1.53 7.51
C ASP A 290 18.11 0.74 8.41
N VAL A 291 16.81 0.73 8.10
CA VAL A 291 15.81 -0.03 8.87
C VAL A 291 16.10 -1.53 8.84
N LEU A 292 16.55 -2.08 7.71
CA LEU A 292 16.96 -3.49 7.60
C LEU A 292 18.20 -3.79 8.46
N ALA A 293 19.18 -2.89 8.47
CA ALA A 293 20.43 -3.04 9.22
C ALA A 293 20.20 -2.95 10.74
N GLU A 294 19.43 -1.95 11.19
CA GLU A 294 19.07 -1.75 12.59
C GLU A 294 18.23 -2.90 13.13
N ASN A 295 17.38 -3.50 12.29
CA ASN A 295 16.47 -4.58 12.65
C ASN A 295 16.88 -5.93 12.04
N ALA A 296 18.19 -6.22 12.00
CA ALA A 296 18.71 -7.48 11.48
C ALA A 296 18.12 -8.73 12.15
N HIS A 297 17.75 -8.63 13.43
CA HIS A 297 17.10 -9.70 14.19
C HIS A 297 15.67 -10.01 13.68
N LEU A 298 14.93 -9.00 13.19
CA LEU A 298 13.60 -9.16 12.61
C LEU A 298 13.63 -9.76 11.20
N THR A 299 14.73 -9.56 10.48
CA THR A 299 14.91 -10.06 9.11
C THR A 299 14.75 -11.58 9.03
N TYR A 300 15.37 -12.33 9.93
CA TYR A 300 15.25 -13.79 9.96
C TYR A 300 13.89 -14.29 10.49
N LYS A 301 13.21 -13.51 11.34
CA LYS A 301 11.91 -13.87 11.93
C LYS A 301 10.75 -13.64 10.96
N PHE A 302 10.80 -12.55 10.17
CA PHE A 302 9.65 -12.08 9.39
C PHE A 302 9.84 -12.08 7.86
N LEU A 303 11.06 -12.17 7.33
CA LEU A 303 11.29 -12.23 5.89
C LEU A 303 11.59 -13.67 5.44
N SER A 304 10.68 -14.27 4.67
CA SER A 304 10.87 -15.61 4.09
C SER A 304 12.01 -15.62 3.05
N PRO A 305 12.88 -16.64 2.99
CA PRO A 305 13.90 -16.76 1.93
C PRO A 305 13.27 -17.03 0.56
N VAL A 306 13.13 -16.00 -0.29
CA VAL A 306 12.38 -16.09 -1.57
C VAL A 306 13.18 -16.77 -2.70
N SER A 307 14.52 -16.78 -2.65
CA SER A 307 15.33 -17.09 -3.85
C SER A 307 15.61 -18.57 -4.14
N TYR A 308 15.57 -19.48 -3.15
CA TYR A 308 15.87 -20.92 -3.37
C TYR A 308 14.63 -21.77 -3.66
N SER A 309 13.44 -21.28 -3.31
CA SER A 309 12.17 -22.03 -3.32
C SER A 309 11.57 -22.17 -4.74
N LEU A 310 11.78 -21.18 -5.61
CA LEU A 310 11.13 -21.07 -6.92
C LEU A 310 11.53 -22.21 -7.89
N CYS A 311 12.82 -22.57 -7.91
CA CYS A 311 13.34 -23.64 -8.75
C CYS A 311 12.94 -25.03 -8.21
N PHE A 312 12.77 -25.15 -6.89
CA PHE A 312 12.36 -26.39 -6.24
C PHE A 312 10.87 -26.70 -6.46
N ILE A 313 9.99 -25.68 -6.38
CA ILE A 313 8.54 -25.84 -6.54
C ILE A 313 8.18 -26.21 -8.00
N LYS A 314 8.77 -25.56 -9.01
CA LYS A 314 8.53 -25.88 -10.44
C LYS A 314 8.90 -27.32 -10.81
N ASN A 315 9.90 -27.91 -10.15
CA ASN A 315 10.28 -29.31 -10.36
C ASN A 315 9.37 -30.31 -9.62
N HIS A 316 8.72 -29.91 -8.52
CA HIS A 316 7.83 -30.77 -7.73
C HIS A 316 6.36 -30.78 -8.19
N THR A 317 5.89 -29.76 -8.92
CA THR A 317 4.53 -29.71 -9.48
C THR A 317 4.25 -30.81 -10.52
N GLY A 318 5.29 -31.42 -11.10
CA GLY A 318 5.18 -32.55 -12.02
C GLY A 318 5.21 -33.95 -11.37
N LEU A 319 5.43 -34.04 -10.05
CA LEU A 319 5.66 -35.30 -9.33
C LEU A 319 4.61 -35.62 -8.24
N ALA A 320 3.75 -34.67 -7.90
CA ALA A 320 2.67 -34.90 -6.92
C ALA A 320 1.51 -35.66 -7.59
N ARG A 321 1.10 -36.79 -6.99
CA ARG A 321 -0.06 -37.60 -7.44
C ARG A 321 -1.39 -37.14 -6.87
N ASP A 322 -1.38 -36.12 -6.00
CA ASP A 322 -2.53 -35.65 -5.24
C ASP A 322 -2.96 -34.26 -5.75
N ASP A 323 -4.20 -34.16 -6.22
CA ASP A 323 -4.77 -32.97 -6.87
C ASP A 323 -4.78 -31.75 -5.93
N GLU A 324 -4.98 -31.98 -4.63
CA GLU A 324 -5.06 -30.91 -3.63
C GLU A 324 -3.66 -30.37 -3.28
N ALA A 325 -2.66 -31.26 -3.17
CA ALA A 325 -1.27 -30.88 -3.00
C ALA A 325 -0.72 -30.13 -4.23
N GLN A 326 -1.14 -30.55 -5.43
CA GLN A 326 -0.76 -29.88 -6.67
C GLN A 326 -1.32 -28.45 -6.76
N LYS A 327 -2.60 -28.27 -6.37
CA LYS A 327 -3.23 -26.94 -6.32
C LYS A 327 -2.56 -26.00 -5.33
N LYS A 328 -2.17 -26.51 -4.15
CA LYS A 328 -1.42 -25.75 -3.15
C LYS A 328 -0.04 -25.34 -3.66
N ALA A 329 0.69 -26.27 -4.28
CA ALA A 329 2.01 -25.98 -4.85
C ALA A 329 1.96 -24.95 -5.99
N LEU A 330 0.89 -24.95 -6.81
CA LEU A 330 0.67 -23.93 -7.83
C LEU A 330 0.45 -22.55 -7.20
N GLN A 331 -0.37 -22.46 -6.17
CA GLN A 331 -0.60 -21.20 -5.46
C GLN A 331 0.66 -20.65 -4.80
N ASP A 332 1.46 -21.52 -4.19
CA ASP A 332 2.73 -21.13 -3.58
C ASP A 332 3.74 -20.66 -4.64
N TYR A 333 3.71 -21.26 -5.84
CA TYR A 333 4.50 -20.81 -6.99
C TYR A 333 4.08 -19.41 -7.46
N ASP A 334 2.78 -19.15 -7.62
CA ASP A 334 2.26 -17.85 -8.06
C ASP A 334 2.64 -16.73 -7.07
N LEU A 335 2.45 -16.97 -5.76
CA LEU A 335 2.84 -16.04 -4.69
C LEU A 335 4.34 -15.74 -4.69
N MET A 336 5.18 -16.75 -4.98
CA MET A 336 6.62 -16.57 -5.04
C MET A 336 7.05 -15.85 -6.32
N GLN A 337 6.38 -16.08 -7.44
CA GLN A 337 6.62 -15.39 -8.70
C GLN A 337 6.34 -13.89 -8.55
N GLU A 338 5.25 -13.49 -7.90
CA GLU A 338 4.94 -12.08 -7.61
C GLU A 338 6.08 -11.41 -6.83
N LYS A 339 6.57 -12.05 -5.76
CA LYS A 339 7.70 -11.54 -4.97
C LYS A 339 8.99 -11.46 -5.78
N TYR A 340 9.24 -12.46 -6.63
CA TYR A 340 10.43 -12.50 -7.50
C TYR A 340 10.44 -11.35 -8.51
N ILE A 341 9.29 -11.03 -9.11
CA ILE A 341 9.16 -9.92 -10.06
C ILE A 341 9.55 -8.60 -9.38
N VAL A 342 9.07 -8.33 -8.16
CA VAL A 342 9.42 -7.10 -7.42
C VAL A 342 10.93 -6.97 -7.24
N VAL A 343 11.61 -8.03 -6.78
CA VAL A 343 13.06 -8.03 -6.57
C VAL A 343 13.82 -7.88 -7.89
N LEU A 344 13.37 -8.57 -8.94
CA LEU A 344 13.94 -8.49 -10.27
C LEU A 344 13.85 -7.06 -10.84
N MET A 345 12.70 -6.40 -10.68
CA MET A 345 12.50 -5.02 -11.14
C MET A 345 13.38 -4.03 -10.37
N ALA A 346 13.52 -4.21 -9.05
CA ALA A 346 14.43 -3.40 -8.25
C ALA A 346 15.89 -3.56 -8.72
N GLN A 347 16.33 -4.81 -8.97
CA GLN A 347 17.67 -5.06 -9.49
C GLN A 347 17.87 -4.43 -10.89
N ALA A 348 16.89 -4.56 -11.77
CA ALA A 348 16.90 -3.94 -13.09
C ALA A 348 16.99 -2.40 -13.01
N LYS A 349 16.24 -1.78 -12.10
CA LYS A 349 16.21 -0.33 -11.89
C LYS A 349 17.58 0.24 -11.48
N ILE A 350 18.39 -0.49 -10.70
CA ILE A 350 19.76 -0.07 -10.35
C ILE A 350 20.61 0.13 -11.60
N TYR A 351 20.55 -0.81 -12.55
CA TYR A 351 21.30 -0.70 -13.80
C TYR A 351 20.69 0.30 -14.78
N TRP A 352 19.36 0.45 -14.75
CA TRP A 352 18.63 1.48 -15.51
C TRP A 352 19.09 2.90 -15.12
N ASN A 353 19.16 3.19 -13.82
CA ASN A 353 19.60 4.50 -13.31
C ASN A 353 21.06 4.81 -13.64
N ARG A 354 21.87 3.78 -13.92
CA ARG A 354 23.26 3.90 -14.39
C ARG A 354 23.37 3.94 -15.92
N GLU A 355 22.25 4.06 -16.63
CA GLU A 355 22.14 4.02 -18.10
C GLU A 355 22.73 2.75 -18.75
N ASN A 356 22.91 1.68 -17.97
CA ASN A 356 23.47 0.42 -18.45
C ASN A 356 22.36 -0.54 -18.93
N PHE A 357 21.70 -0.17 -20.02
CA PHE A 357 20.55 -0.91 -20.56
C PHE A 357 20.90 -2.34 -21.02
N GLN A 358 22.15 -2.60 -21.41
CA GLN A 358 22.61 -3.94 -21.80
C GLN A 358 22.57 -4.93 -20.63
N MET A 359 22.97 -4.47 -19.44
CA MET A 359 22.92 -5.31 -18.24
C MET A 359 21.48 -5.56 -17.79
N VAL A 360 20.60 -4.57 -17.93
CA VAL A 360 19.15 -4.74 -17.67
C VAL A 360 18.56 -5.81 -18.60
N GLU A 361 18.85 -5.76 -19.89
CA GLU A 361 18.41 -6.78 -20.84
C GLU A 361 18.95 -8.17 -20.48
N LYS A 362 20.20 -8.27 -20.04
CA LYS A 362 20.80 -9.54 -19.60
C LYS A 362 20.10 -10.11 -18.36
N ILE A 363 19.67 -9.26 -17.44
CA ILE A 363 18.88 -9.65 -16.27
C ILE A 363 17.53 -10.21 -16.72
N PHE A 364 16.82 -9.50 -17.60
CA PHE A 364 15.53 -9.97 -18.09
C PHE A 364 15.62 -11.24 -18.94
N ARG A 365 16.65 -11.40 -19.78
CA ARG A 365 16.89 -12.64 -20.54
C ARG A 365 17.03 -13.87 -19.65
N LYS A 366 17.60 -13.73 -18.44
CA LYS A 366 17.71 -14.83 -17.48
C LYS A 366 16.40 -15.15 -16.77
N SER A 367 15.49 -14.19 -16.67
CA SER A 367 14.22 -14.36 -15.96
C SER A 367 13.05 -14.77 -16.87
N VAL A 368 13.27 -14.91 -18.18
CA VAL A 368 12.20 -15.23 -19.17
C VAL A 368 11.44 -16.50 -18.78
N GLU A 369 12.15 -17.56 -18.37
CA GLU A 369 11.53 -18.86 -18.04
C GLU A 369 10.53 -18.82 -16.89
N VAL A 370 10.54 -17.75 -16.11
CA VAL A 370 9.71 -17.53 -14.93
C VAL A 370 8.68 -16.42 -15.18
N CYS A 371 9.08 -15.32 -15.79
CA CYS A 371 8.28 -14.09 -15.85
C CYS A 371 7.62 -13.80 -17.20
N ASN A 372 7.74 -14.67 -18.21
CA ASN A 372 7.30 -14.37 -19.58
C ASN A 372 5.81 -14.05 -19.70
N GLU A 373 4.96 -14.48 -18.77
CA GLU A 373 3.53 -14.20 -18.81
C GLU A 373 3.13 -12.88 -18.13
N ASP A 374 3.99 -12.32 -17.28
CA ASP A 374 3.68 -11.12 -16.51
C ASP A 374 3.76 -9.83 -17.35
N ASP A 375 2.70 -9.02 -17.29
CA ASP A 375 2.59 -7.78 -18.09
C ASP A 375 3.59 -6.71 -17.63
N THR A 376 3.93 -6.64 -16.34
CA THR A 376 4.91 -5.68 -15.79
C THR A 376 6.32 -5.99 -16.31
N TRP A 377 6.68 -7.27 -16.33
CA TRP A 377 7.94 -7.74 -16.90
C TRP A 377 8.01 -7.44 -18.40
N LYS A 378 6.95 -7.75 -19.16
CA LYS A 378 6.89 -7.45 -20.61
C LYS A 378 7.07 -5.96 -20.91
N LEU A 379 6.40 -5.08 -20.16
CA LEU A 379 6.52 -3.63 -20.32
C LEU A 379 7.94 -3.13 -20.04
N ASN A 380 8.57 -3.60 -18.96
CA ASN A 380 9.93 -3.20 -18.63
C ASN A 380 10.97 -3.73 -19.63
N VAL A 381 10.77 -4.93 -20.18
CA VAL A 381 11.56 -5.42 -21.31
C VAL A 381 11.39 -4.50 -22.53
N ALA A 382 10.15 -4.12 -22.86
CA ALA A 382 9.86 -3.20 -23.95
C ALA A 382 10.54 -1.84 -23.76
N HIS A 383 10.52 -1.28 -22.54
CA HIS A 383 11.22 -0.04 -22.20
C HIS A 383 12.74 -0.14 -22.42
N VAL A 384 13.37 -1.23 -22.00
CA VAL A 384 14.81 -1.45 -22.21
C VAL A 384 15.15 -1.57 -23.69
N LEU A 385 14.37 -2.33 -24.44
CA LEU A 385 14.56 -2.48 -25.89
C LEU A 385 14.37 -1.14 -26.61
N PHE A 386 13.37 -0.36 -26.19
CA PHE A 386 13.12 0.98 -26.69
C PHE A 386 14.32 1.92 -26.46
N MET A 387 14.87 1.94 -25.25
CA MET A 387 16.05 2.76 -24.93
C MET A 387 17.31 2.33 -25.70
N GLN A 388 17.40 1.06 -26.08
CA GLN A 388 18.46 0.56 -26.96
C GLN A 388 18.19 0.79 -28.46
N ASN A 389 17.15 1.53 -28.83
CA ASN A 389 16.69 1.76 -30.21
C ASN A 389 16.28 0.47 -30.96
N LYS A 390 15.95 -0.62 -30.25
CA LYS A 390 15.45 -1.88 -30.81
C LYS A 390 13.93 -1.83 -30.98
N TYR A 391 13.44 -0.87 -31.76
CA TYR A 391 12.00 -0.54 -31.86
C TYR A 391 11.13 -1.72 -32.33
N LYS A 392 11.61 -2.50 -33.31
CA LYS A 392 10.86 -3.66 -33.83
C LYS A 392 10.61 -4.73 -32.77
N GLU A 393 11.59 -4.98 -31.89
CA GLU A 393 11.44 -5.91 -30.77
C GLU A 393 10.54 -5.31 -29.68
N ALA A 394 10.67 -4.01 -29.41
CA ALA A 394 9.83 -3.32 -28.43
C ALA A 394 8.33 -3.36 -28.82
N ILE A 395 8.00 -3.23 -30.11
CA ILE A 395 6.62 -3.38 -30.62
C ILE A 395 6.05 -4.75 -30.21
N GLY A 396 6.82 -5.82 -30.37
CA GLY A 396 6.37 -7.18 -30.03
C GLY A 396 5.95 -7.36 -28.57
N PHE A 397 6.41 -6.51 -27.65
CA PHE A 397 6.01 -6.52 -26.25
C PHE A 397 4.92 -5.50 -25.92
N TYR A 398 4.97 -4.30 -26.50
CA TYR A 398 3.97 -3.26 -26.26
C TYR A 398 2.61 -3.59 -26.91
N GLU A 399 2.62 -4.05 -28.17
CA GLU A 399 1.42 -4.21 -28.97
C GLU A 399 0.42 -5.21 -28.39
N PRO A 400 0.81 -6.42 -27.90
CA PRO A 400 -0.14 -7.34 -27.28
C PRO A 400 -0.84 -6.77 -26.04
N ILE A 401 -0.13 -5.97 -25.24
CA ILE A 401 -0.66 -5.35 -24.02
C ILE A 401 -1.67 -4.26 -24.38
N VAL A 402 -1.35 -3.42 -25.36
CA VAL A 402 -2.26 -2.38 -25.84
C VAL A 402 -3.50 -3.01 -26.50
N LYS A 403 -3.34 -4.07 -27.28
CA LYS A 403 -4.47 -4.81 -27.91
C LYS A 403 -5.38 -5.47 -26.88
N LYS A 404 -4.82 -6.02 -25.79
CA LYS A 404 -5.60 -6.60 -24.67
C LYS A 404 -6.52 -5.56 -24.01
N HIS A 405 -6.13 -4.29 -24.01
CA HIS A 405 -6.87 -3.18 -23.43
C HIS A 405 -7.45 -2.21 -24.48
N TYR A 406 -7.64 -2.65 -25.73
CA TYR A 406 -7.98 -1.75 -26.84
C TYR A 406 -9.33 -1.04 -26.66
N ASP A 407 -10.31 -1.71 -26.05
CA ASP A 407 -11.62 -1.12 -25.76
C ASP A 407 -11.54 -0.03 -24.68
N ASN A 408 -10.63 -0.18 -23.71
CA ASN A 408 -10.40 0.75 -22.61
C ASN A 408 -8.96 1.28 -22.63
N ILE A 409 -8.57 1.89 -23.75
CA ILE A 409 -7.16 2.20 -24.05
C ILE A 409 -6.52 3.15 -23.02
N LEU A 410 -7.32 4.00 -22.39
CA LEU A 410 -6.88 4.95 -21.38
C LEU A 410 -6.48 4.29 -20.05
N ASN A 411 -6.78 3.00 -19.86
CA ASN A 411 -6.25 2.22 -18.74
C ASN A 411 -4.75 1.89 -18.90
N VAL A 412 -4.23 1.99 -20.13
CA VAL A 412 -2.79 1.85 -20.38
C VAL A 412 -2.10 3.18 -20.09
N SER A 413 -0.90 3.13 -19.49
CA SER A 413 -0.10 4.33 -19.24
C SER A 413 0.19 5.10 -20.53
N ALA A 414 0.02 6.42 -20.48
CA ALA A 414 0.28 7.32 -21.61
C ALA A 414 1.71 7.17 -22.18
N VAL A 415 2.70 6.88 -21.33
CA VAL A 415 4.10 6.67 -21.75
C VAL A 415 4.25 5.40 -22.59
N VAL A 416 3.50 4.34 -22.26
CA VAL A 416 3.52 3.08 -23.03
C VAL A 416 2.92 3.31 -24.41
N LEU A 417 1.78 4.00 -24.50
CA LEU A 417 1.15 4.37 -25.76
C LEU A 417 2.08 5.25 -26.60
N ALA A 418 2.73 6.24 -25.96
CA ALA A 418 3.67 7.13 -26.63
C ALA A 418 4.88 6.37 -27.22
N ASN A 419 5.49 5.48 -26.43
CA ASN A 419 6.62 4.67 -26.88
C ASN A 419 6.24 3.69 -27.99
N LEU A 420 5.01 3.16 -27.97
CA LEU A 420 4.50 2.33 -29.06
C LEU A 420 4.32 3.15 -30.34
N CYS A 421 3.68 4.33 -30.28
CA CYS A 421 3.57 5.24 -31.42
C CYS A 421 4.94 5.60 -32.00
N VAL A 422 5.91 5.94 -31.13
CA VAL A 422 7.28 6.21 -31.55
C VAL A 422 7.88 4.98 -32.24
N SER A 423 7.70 3.79 -31.68
CA SER A 423 8.27 2.56 -32.25
C SER A 423 7.69 2.26 -33.64
N TYR A 424 6.38 2.46 -33.84
CA TYR A 424 5.73 2.35 -35.15
C TYR A 424 6.30 3.35 -36.15
N ILE A 425 6.41 4.61 -35.77
CA ILE A 425 7.00 5.66 -36.61
C ILE A 425 8.44 5.32 -37.00
N MET A 426 9.27 4.94 -36.03
CA MET A 426 10.69 4.62 -36.26
C MET A 426 10.88 3.35 -37.10
N THR A 427 9.85 2.51 -37.21
CA THR A 427 9.82 1.32 -38.07
C THR A 427 9.01 1.54 -39.36
N SER A 428 8.66 2.79 -39.68
CA SER A 428 7.91 3.20 -40.89
C SER A 428 6.47 2.66 -40.98
N GLN A 429 5.85 2.33 -39.84
CA GLN A 429 4.45 1.92 -39.71
C GLN A 429 3.58 3.11 -39.30
N ASN A 430 3.59 4.18 -40.11
CA ASN A 430 2.94 5.44 -39.74
C ASN A 430 1.41 5.33 -39.63
N GLU A 431 0.78 4.46 -40.42
CA GLU A 431 -0.67 4.25 -40.39
C GLU A 431 -1.14 3.71 -39.04
N GLU A 432 -0.42 2.73 -38.48
CA GLU A 432 -0.70 2.14 -37.16
C GLU A 432 -0.54 3.17 -36.03
N ALA A 433 0.48 4.03 -36.11
CA ALA A 433 0.67 5.12 -35.15
C ALA A 433 -0.48 6.13 -35.22
N GLU A 434 -0.94 6.49 -36.42
CA GLU A 434 -2.06 7.40 -36.59
C GLU A 434 -3.38 6.80 -36.11
N GLU A 435 -3.65 5.52 -36.39
CA GLU A 435 -4.85 4.84 -35.91
C GLU A 435 -4.90 4.81 -34.38
N LEU A 436 -3.77 4.45 -33.75
CA LEU A 436 -3.64 4.43 -32.29
C LEU A 436 -3.90 5.82 -31.69
N MET A 437 -3.35 6.88 -32.28
CA MET A 437 -3.59 8.24 -31.83
C MET A 437 -5.05 8.68 -31.97
N ARG A 438 -5.70 8.37 -33.09
CA ARG A 438 -7.13 8.67 -33.31
C ARG A 438 -8.02 7.94 -32.31
N LYS A 439 -7.66 6.70 -31.95
CA LYS A 439 -8.38 5.93 -30.91
C LYS A 439 -8.26 6.60 -29.55
N ILE A 440 -7.06 7.05 -29.15
CA ILE A 440 -6.85 7.78 -27.88
C ILE A 440 -7.69 9.07 -27.86
N GLU A 441 -7.63 9.86 -28.94
CA GLU A 441 -8.39 11.11 -29.07
C GLU A 441 -9.90 10.90 -28.87
N LYS A 442 -10.46 9.90 -29.55
CA LYS A 442 -11.89 9.57 -29.44
C LYS A 442 -12.31 9.16 -28.03
N GLU A 443 -11.50 8.38 -27.32
CA GLU A 443 -11.79 7.97 -25.94
C GLU A 443 -11.65 9.13 -24.95
N GLU A 444 -10.67 10.02 -25.14
CA GLU A 444 -10.55 11.24 -24.34
C GLU A 444 -11.75 12.18 -24.52
N GLU A 445 -12.22 12.35 -25.75
CA GLU A 445 -13.41 13.15 -26.05
C GLU A 445 -14.67 12.57 -25.40
N GLN A 446 -14.84 11.25 -25.45
CA GLN A 446 -15.97 10.56 -24.82
C GLN A 446 -15.97 10.76 -23.29
N ILE A 447 -14.82 10.58 -22.63
CA ILE A 447 -14.72 10.82 -21.18
C ILE A 447 -14.95 12.29 -20.84
N SER A 448 -14.43 13.22 -21.65
CA SER A 448 -14.67 14.65 -21.42
C SER A 448 -16.14 15.05 -21.58
N TYR A 449 -16.94 14.28 -22.33
CA TYR A 449 -18.38 14.48 -22.45
C TYR A 449 -19.15 13.86 -21.28
N ASP A 450 -18.77 12.64 -20.86
CA ASP A 450 -19.44 11.90 -19.80
C ASP A 450 -19.11 12.45 -18.39
N ASP A 451 -17.87 12.89 -18.16
CA ASP A 451 -17.37 13.42 -16.90
C ASP A 451 -16.44 14.63 -17.13
N PRO A 452 -16.99 15.87 -17.16
CA PRO A 452 -16.22 17.08 -17.45
C PRO A 452 -15.12 17.41 -16.43
N ASP A 453 -15.20 16.88 -15.21
CA ASP A 453 -14.24 17.14 -14.14
C ASP A 453 -13.03 16.18 -14.20
N LYS A 454 -13.18 15.03 -14.86
CA LYS A 454 -12.11 14.05 -15.05
C LYS A 454 -11.09 14.51 -16.10
N LYS A 455 -9.92 14.95 -15.64
CA LYS A 455 -8.82 15.36 -16.52
C LYS A 455 -8.07 14.15 -17.09
N VAL A 456 -7.95 14.09 -18.42
CA VAL A 456 -7.18 13.07 -19.15
C VAL A 456 -6.11 13.75 -20.01
N PHE A 457 -4.90 13.17 -20.06
CA PHE A 457 -3.72 13.77 -20.68
C PHE A 457 -2.93 12.80 -21.56
N HIS A 458 -3.49 11.64 -21.93
CA HIS A 458 -2.79 10.63 -22.72
C HIS A 458 -2.37 11.17 -24.08
N LEU A 459 -3.27 11.80 -24.84
CA LEU A 459 -2.95 12.35 -26.16
C LEU A 459 -1.95 13.51 -26.08
N CYS A 460 -2.01 14.30 -25.00
CA CYS A 460 -1.02 15.35 -24.71
C CYS A 460 0.38 14.73 -24.59
N ILE A 461 0.55 13.76 -23.69
CA ILE A 461 1.82 13.08 -23.44
C ILE A 461 2.34 12.40 -24.72
N VAL A 462 1.47 11.72 -25.48
CA VAL A 462 1.84 11.07 -26.75
C VAL A 462 2.38 12.08 -27.76
N ASN A 463 1.68 13.20 -27.99
CA ASN A 463 2.14 14.23 -28.92
C ASN A 463 3.45 14.89 -28.46
N LEU A 464 3.61 15.11 -27.15
CA LEU A 464 4.81 15.72 -26.57
C LEU A 464 6.05 14.82 -26.73
N VAL A 465 5.91 13.51 -26.49
CA VAL A 465 6.98 12.51 -26.66
C VAL A 465 7.36 12.37 -28.13
N ILE A 466 6.37 12.25 -29.03
CA ILE A 466 6.62 12.18 -30.48
C ILE A 466 7.31 13.46 -30.93
N GLY A 467 6.79 14.64 -30.55
CA GLY A 467 7.37 15.92 -30.93
C GLY A 467 8.83 16.08 -30.50
N THR A 468 9.13 15.71 -29.25
CA THR A 468 10.49 15.75 -28.70
C THR A 468 11.45 14.82 -29.45
N LEU A 469 11.01 13.61 -29.80
CA LEU A 469 11.81 12.66 -30.58
C LEU A 469 12.16 13.21 -31.96
N TYR A 470 11.19 13.75 -32.68
CA TYR A 470 11.40 14.31 -34.02
C TYR A 470 12.36 15.50 -33.98
N CYS A 471 12.22 16.38 -32.97
CA CYS A 471 13.17 17.47 -32.74
C CYS A 471 14.58 16.93 -32.47
N ALA A 472 14.72 15.88 -31.65
CA ALA A 472 16.03 15.25 -31.37
C ALA A 472 16.66 14.58 -32.60
N LYS A 473 15.86 14.15 -33.58
CA LYS A 473 16.33 13.61 -34.87
C LYS A 473 16.52 14.70 -35.94
N GLY A 474 16.32 15.97 -35.60
CA GLY A 474 16.50 17.11 -36.51
C GLY A 474 15.31 17.43 -37.42
N ASN A 475 14.20 16.69 -37.31
CA ASN A 475 12.98 16.97 -38.08
C ASN A 475 12.07 17.92 -37.28
N TYR A 476 12.48 19.19 -37.23
CA TYR A 476 11.82 20.21 -36.43
C TYR A 476 10.44 20.62 -36.92
N ASP A 477 10.18 20.60 -38.22
CA ASP A 477 8.90 21.02 -38.81
C ASP A 477 7.74 20.18 -38.25
N PHE A 478 7.86 18.85 -38.36
CA PHE A 478 6.87 17.93 -37.78
C PHE A 478 6.94 17.91 -36.25
N GLY A 479 8.15 17.90 -35.67
CA GLY A 479 8.34 17.80 -34.23
C GLY A 479 7.68 18.94 -33.47
N ILE A 480 7.90 20.18 -33.90
CA ILE A 480 7.33 21.36 -33.24
C ILE A 480 5.83 21.45 -33.46
N SER A 481 5.31 21.10 -34.64
CA SER A 481 3.86 21.03 -34.86
C SER A 481 3.17 20.07 -33.87
N ARG A 482 3.80 18.93 -33.56
CA ARG A 482 3.29 17.99 -32.55
C ARG A 482 3.41 18.52 -31.12
N VAL A 483 4.51 19.19 -30.79
CA VAL A 483 4.65 19.87 -29.50
C VAL A 483 3.53 20.90 -29.34
N ILE A 484 3.29 21.78 -30.31
CA ILE A 484 2.23 22.80 -30.25
C ILE A 484 0.86 22.16 -29.98
N LYS A 485 0.48 21.15 -30.77
CA LYS A 485 -0.81 20.44 -30.62
C LYS A 485 -1.00 19.78 -29.26
N SER A 486 0.08 19.35 -28.60
CA SER A 486 -0.02 18.69 -27.29
C SER A 486 -0.59 19.62 -26.20
N LEU A 487 -0.36 20.93 -26.30
CA LEU A 487 -0.79 21.90 -25.30
C LEU A 487 -2.20 22.47 -25.58
N GLU A 488 -2.89 22.02 -26.62
CA GLU A 488 -4.24 22.49 -26.94
C GLU A 488 -5.32 21.65 -26.21
N PRO A 489 -6.26 22.27 -25.47
CA PRO A 489 -6.40 23.72 -25.23
C PRO A 489 -5.49 24.24 -24.10
N TYR A 490 -4.86 25.41 -24.33
CA TYR A 490 -3.81 25.97 -23.48
C TYR A 490 -4.22 26.19 -22.02
N ASN A 491 -5.47 26.62 -21.79
CA ASN A 491 -6.00 26.85 -20.45
C ASN A 491 -6.14 25.58 -19.59
N LYS A 492 -6.12 24.38 -20.20
CA LYS A 492 -6.22 23.12 -19.47
C LYS A 492 -4.90 22.33 -19.43
N LYS A 493 -4.11 22.39 -20.50
CA LYS A 493 -2.93 21.52 -20.69
C LYS A 493 -1.58 22.22 -20.48
N LEU A 494 -1.56 23.55 -20.42
CA LEU A 494 -0.34 24.29 -20.08
C LEU A 494 -0.06 24.17 -18.59
N GLY A 495 1.04 23.51 -18.25
CA GLY A 495 1.52 23.33 -16.87
C GLY A 495 3.05 23.33 -16.87
N THR A 496 3.64 23.23 -15.68
CA THR A 496 5.10 23.33 -15.51
C THR A 496 5.84 22.24 -16.29
N ASP A 497 5.38 20.99 -16.19
CA ASP A 497 6.03 19.85 -16.86
C ASP A 497 5.86 19.89 -18.38
N THR A 498 4.64 20.16 -18.87
CA THR A 498 4.38 20.26 -20.31
C THR A 498 5.16 21.41 -20.94
N TRP A 499 5.28 22.53 -20.23
CA TRP A 499 6.13 23.65 -20.63
C TRP A 499 7.61 23.29 -20.62
N PHE A 500 8.10 22.58 -19.61
CA PHE A 500 9.51 22.17 -19.52
C PHE A 500 9.97 21.41 -20.77
N TYR A 501 9.20 20.42 -21.23
CA TYR A 501 9.53 19.66 -22.44
C TYR A 501 9.34 20.49 -23.72
N ALA A 502 8.26 21.28 -23.81
CA ALA A 502 8.04 22.16 -24.96
C ALA A 502 9.20 23.16 -25.14
N LYS A 503 9.57 23.87 -24.07
CA LYS A 503 10.69 24.83 -24.06
C LYS A 503 11.99 24.24 -24.60
N ARG A 504 12.33 23.01 -24.19
CA ARG A 504 13.57 22.35 -24.65
C ARG A 504 13.57 22.10 -26.15
N CYS A 505 12.43 21.74 -26.73
CA CYS A 505 12.29 21.56 -28.18
C CYS A 505 12.51 22.88 -28.92
N PHE A 506 11.91 23.97 -28.44
CA PHE A 506 12.09 25.30 -29.03
C PHE A 506 13.52 25.84 -28.88
N LEU A 507 14.16 25.64 -27.73
CA LEU A 507 15.57 26.00 -27.54
C LEU A 507 16.50 25.23 -28.49
N SER A 508 16.28 23.91 -28.62
CA SER A 508 17.04 23.09 -29.58
C SER A 508 16.83 23.57 -31.01
N LEU A 509 15.59 23.91 -31.39
CA LEU A 509 15.31 24.48 -32.71
C LEU A 509 16.08 25.79 -32.93
N LEU A 510 15.98 26.74 -31.99
CA LEU A 510 16.66 28.04 -32.07
C LEU A 510 18.19 27.89 -32.16
N GLU A 511 18.77 26.96 -31.42
CA GLU A 511 20.20 26.64 -31.50
C GLU A 511 20.59 26.17 -32.91
N ASN A 512 19.78 25.31 -33.53
CA ASN A 512 20.07 24.79 -34.87
C ASN A 512 19.78 25.80 -35.99
N MET A 513 18.80 26.68 -35.81
CA MET A 513 18.54 27.80 -36.71
C MET A 513 19.66 28.84 -36.66
N SER A 514 20.14 29.19 -35.47
CA SER A 514 21.25 30.15 -35.30
C SER A 514 22.58 29.61 -35.86
N LYS A 515 22.80 28.30 -35.83
CA LYS A 515 23.92 27.64 -36.51
C LYS A 515 23.73 27.49 -38.03
N HIS A 516 22.60 27.96 -38.59
CA HIS A 516 22.20 27.75 -40.00
C HIS A 516 22.15 26.28 -40.44
N MET A 517 21.94 25.35 -39.50
CA MET A 517 21.82 23.91 -39.80
C MET A 517 20.39 23.54 -40.19
N VAL A 518 19.42 24.38 -39.84
CA VAL A 518 17.99 24.19 -40.14
C VAL A 518 17.39 25.51 -40.60
N MET A 519 16.64 25.46 -41.70
CA MET A 519 15.83 26.57 -42.20
C MET A 519 14.36 26.15 -42.14
N LEU A 520 13.55 26.87 -41.38
CA LEU A 520 12.11 26.62 -41.30
C LEU A 520 11.35 27.38 -42.39
N ARG A 521 10.19 26.85 -42.76
CA ARG A 521 9.22 27.53 -43.62
C ARG A 521 8.55 28.66 -42.83
N ASP A 522 8.26 29.78 -43.49
CA ASP A 522 7.61 30.95 -42.85
C ASP A 522 6.33 30.59 -42.09
N ALA A 523 5.51 29.67 -42.63
CA ALA A 523 4.30 29.21 -41.97
C ALA A 523 4.58 28.57 -40.59
N VAL A 524 5.65 27.77 -40.48
CA VAL A 524 6.04 27.11 -39.22
C VAL A 524 6.56 28.14 -38.22
N VAL A 525 7.32 29.12 -38.70
CA VAL A 525 7.81 30.24 -37.86
C VAL A 525 6.62 31.03 -37.28
N GLN A 526 5.61 31.32 -38.10
CA GLN A 526 4.40 32.00 -37.65
C GLN A 526 3.61 31.17 -36.64
N GLU A 527 3.45 29.86 -36.88
CA GLU A 527 2.83 28.94 -35.90
C GLU A 527 3.60 28.91 -34.57
N CYS A 528 4.93 28.91 -34.61
CA CYS A 528 5.78 28.98 -33.41
C CYS A 528 5.55 30.28 -32.62
N ILE A 529 5.53 31.42 -33.32
CA ILE A 529 5.29 32.73 -32.70
C ILE A 529 3.89 32.77 -32.08
N GLN A 530 2.87 32.34 -32.84
CA GLN A 530 1.49 32.29 -32.36
C GLN A 530 1.37 31.39 -31.11
N PHE A 531 2.00 30.22 -31.10
CA PHE A 531 2.03 29.35 -29.93
C PHE A 531 2.63 30.05 -28.71
N LEU A 532 3.77 30.76 -28.88
CA LEU A 532 4.42 31.49 -27.78
C LEU A 532 3.55 32.65 -27.27
N GLU A 533 2.77 33.31 -28.15
CA GLU A 533 1.79 34.33 -27.75
C GLU A 533 0.64 33.74 -26.93
N HIS A 534 0.14 32.56 -27.28
CA HIS A 534 -0.86 31.86 -26.46
C HIS A 534 -0.27 31.48 -25.10
N CYS A 535 0.94 30.94 -25.06
CA CYS A 535 1.64 30.63 -23.80
C CYS A 535 1.89 31.88 -22.96
N GLU A 536 2.15 33.03 -23.58
CA GLU A 536 2.28 34.32 -22.89
C GLU A 536 0.97 34.73 -22.20
N VAL A 537 -0.18 34.54 -22.85
CA VAL A 537 -1.49 34.90 -22.33
C VAL A 537 -1.94 33.97 -21.21
N TYR A 538 -1.84 32.65 -21.41
CA TYR A 538 -2.34 31.63 -20.47
C TYR A 538 -1.33 31.25 -19.38
N GLY A 539 -0.04 31.58 -19.55
CA GLY A 539 1.05 31.17 -18.65
C GLY A 539 1.34 32.11 -17.47
N LYS A 540 0.46 33.08 -17.17
CA LYS A 540 0.71 34.12 -16.15
C LYS A 540 0.82 33.56 -14.73
N GLU A 541 -0.01 32.57 -14.44
CA GLU A 541 -0.08 31.92 -13.12
C GLU A 541 0.64 30.56 -13.11
N VAL A 542 1.23 30.15 -14.23
CA VAL A 542 1.92 28.87 -14.36
C VAL A 542 3.42 29.08 -14.09
N PRO A 543 3.99 28.46 -13.05
CA PRO A 543 5.43 28.55 -12.79
C PRO A 543 6.21 27.84 -13.89
N ALA A 544 7.33 28.42 -14.31
CA ALA A 544 8.19 27.83 -15.34
C ALA A 544 9.12 26.73 -14.77
N ILE A 545 9.48 26.86 -13.49
CA ILE A 545 10.37 25.97 -12.75
C ILE A 545 9.77 25.76 -11.37
N ILE A 546 9.71 24.50 -10.91
CA ILE A 546 9.39 24.18 -9.51
C ILE A 546 10.68 24.34 -8.70
N GLU A 547 10.75 25.38 -7.87
CA GLU A 547 11.89 25.62 -6.98
C GLU A 547 11.97 24.53 -5.93
N GLN A 548 13.17 23.96 -5.72
CA GLN A 548 13.36 22.99 -4.63
C GLN A 548 13.39 23.74 -3.29
N PRO A 549 12.79 23.20 -2.22
CA PRO A 549 12.70 23.88 -0.92
C PRO A 549 14.04 24.32 -0.31
N LEU A 550 15.15 23.73 -0.77
CA LEU A 550 16.50 23.90 -0.25
C LEU A 550 17.40 24.82 -1.10
N ASP A 551 16.90 25.38 -2.21
CA ASP A 551 17.72 26.27 -3.04
C ASP A 551 17.93 27.65 -2.38
N GLU A 552 19.19 28.05 -2.22
CA GLU A 552 19.60 29.31 -1.55
C GLU A 552 19.17 30.57 -2.31
N VAL A 553 18.84 30.44 -3.61
CA VAL A 553 18.48 31.57 -4.48
C VAL A 553 17.07 31.36 -5.03
N ARG A 554 16.10 32.08 -4.44
CA ARG A 554 14.73 32.14 -4.98
C ARG A 554 14.69 33.02 -6.23
N ILE A 555 14.14 32.51 -7.32
CA ILE A 555 13.95 33.26 -8.55
C ILE A 555 12.82 34.27 -8.29
N HIS A 556 12.99 35.49 -8.79
CA HIS A 556 11.94 36.51 -8.67
C HIS A 556 10.63 35.98 -9.27
N ILE A 557 9.51 36.09 -8.54
CA ILE A 557 8.21 35.51 -8.90
C ILE A 557 7.79 35.87 -10.33
N GLY A 558 7.98 37.12 -10.75
CA GLY A 558 7.68 37.57 -12.12
C GLY A 558 8.58 37.00 -13.23
N LYS A 559 9.74 36.42 -12.88
CA LYS A 559 10.65 35.74 -13.83
C LYS A 559 10.45 34.23 -13.85
N ASN A 560 9.88 33.64 -12.80
CA ASN A 560 9.53 32.22 -12.75
C ASN A 560 8.09 31.98 -13.25
N THR A 561 7.79 32.43 -14.47
CA THR A 561 6.49 32.19 -15.11
C THR A 561 6.67 31.73 -16.55
N VAL A 562 5.75 30.91 -17.02
CA VAL A 562 5.68 30.51 -18.44
C VAL A 562 5.57 31.75 -19.33
N THR A 563 4.82 32.78 -18.90
CA THR A 563 4.73 34.07 -19.60
C THR A 563 6.10 34.72 -19.83
N TYR A 564 6.96 34.74 -18.81
CA TYR A 564 8.29 35.34 -18.92
C TYR A 564 9.18 34.57 -19.90
N GLU A 565 9.23 33.24 -19.79
CA GLU A 565 10.05 32.42 -20.67
C GLU A 565 9.53 32.40 -22.11
N ALA A 566 8.21 32.43 -22.32
CA ALA A 566 7.61 32.52 -23.65
C ALA A 566 8.00 33.80 -24.38
N ARG A 567 8.03 34.95 -23.66
CA ARG A 567 8.53 36.22 -24.21
C ARG A 567 10.00 36.17 -24.59
N LEU A 568 10.82 35.51 -23.77
CA LEU A 568 12.25 35.35 -24.05
C LEU A 568 12.47 34.50 -25.30
N LEU A 569 11.79 33.35 -25.41
CA LEU A 569 11.85 32.51 -26.61
C LEU A 569 11.37 33.28 -27.85
N LYS A 570 10.29 34.06 -27.73
CA LYS A 570 9.75 34.88 -28.83
C LYS A 570 10.77 35.93 -29.29
N ALA A 571 11.45 36.60 -28.37
CA ALA A 571 12.50 37.55 -28.68
C ALA A 571 13.68 36.88 -29.41
N LEU A 572 14.10 35.69 -28.95
CA LEU A 572 15.14 34.91 -29.63
C LEU A 572 14.74 34.49 -31.05
N PHE A 573 13.48 34.11 -31.26
CA PHE A 573 12.96 33.85 -32.61
C PHE A 573 13.11 35.07 -33.52
N TYR A 574 12.71 36.26 -33.05
CA TYR A 574 12.83 37.48 -33.83
C TYR A 574 14.28 37.83 -34.17
N GLU A 575 15.21 37.61 -33.24
CA GLU A 575 16.64 37.82 -33.47
C GLU A 575 17.20 36.86 -34.54
N VAL A 576 16.86 35.57 -34.44
CA VAL A 576 17.36 34.53 -35.37
C VAL A 576 16.80 34.70 -36.79
N ILE A 577 15.55 35.14 -36.94
CA ILE A 577 14.95 35.39 -38.27
C ILE A 577 15.36 36.74 -38.86
N GLY A 578 16.14 37.56 -38.15
CA GLY A 578 16.59 38.86 -38.62
C GLY A 578 15.49 39.93 -38.67
N TRP A 579 14.46 39.81 -37.83
CA TRP A 579 13.41 40.84 -37.65
C TRP A 579 13.94 41.99 -36.79
N ASN A 580 14.99 42.65 -37.27
CA ASN A 580 15.41 43.96 -36.78
C ASN A 580 15.05 45.00 -37.84
N ASN A 581 13.81 45.49 -37.77
CA ASN A 581 13.41 46.84 -38.17
C ASN A 581 12.17 47.27 -37.39
#